data_AF-A0A6P3H7H8-F1
#
_entry.id   AF-A0A6P3H7H8-F1
#
_cell.length_a   1.000
_cell.length_b   1.000
_cell.length_c   1.000
_cell.angle_alpha   90.00
_cell.angle_beta   90.00
_cell.angle_gamma   90.00
#
_symmetry.space_group_name_H-M   'P 1'
#
loop_
_entity.id
_entity.type
_entity.pdbx_description
1 polymer ?
#
loop_
_entity_poly.entity_id
_entity_poly.type
_entity_poly.pdbx_seq_one_letter_code
_entity_poly.pdbx_strand_id
1 'polypeptide(L)'
;MKPELPPCVNPGNPVFSCMLDPKTLHTTTSLSKPKMIMYKTNSSNYGEFLPMPQFFPCYYTPREQVFSSHIRVTGFYQNNTLNTAPDRTRTLDFPNFQHTL
;
A
#
# COMPACT_ATOMS: atom_id res chain seq x y z
N MET A 1 -19.21 25.11 -14.76
CA MET A 1 -20.34 25.47 -13.88
C MET A 1 -21.14 24.21 -13.61
N LYS A 2 -21.33 23.82 -12.35
CA LYS A 2 -22.15 22.65 -11.99
C LYS A 2 -23.62 23.09 -12.07
N PRO A 3 -24.52 22.33 -12.73
CA PRO A 3 -25.91 22.73 -12.81
C PRO A 3 -26.50 22.75 -11.39
N GLU A 4 -26.96 23.92 -10.96
CA GLU A 4 -27.75 24.05 -9.74
C GLU A 4 -29.11 23.41 -10.01
N LEU A 5 -29.47 22.42 -9.19
CA LEU A 5 -30.76 21.76 -9.29
C LEU A 5 -31.84 22.77 -8.92
N PRO A 6 -32.88 22.96 -9.76
CA PRO A 6 -33.96 23.88 -9.45
C PRO A 6 -34.65 23.46 -8.14
N PRO A 7 -35.05 24.42 -7.28
CA PRO A 7 -35.76 24.10 -6.05
C PRO A 7 -37.06 23.36 -6.38
N CYS A 8 -37.36 22.27 -5.65
CA CYS A 8 -38.58 21.49 -5.87
C CYS A 8 -39.80 22.38 -5.65
N VAL A 9 -40.61 22.50 -6.70
CA VAL A 9 -41.74 23.43 -6.77
C VAL A 9 -42.93 22.92 -5.92
N ASN A 10 -42.95 21.63 -5.58
CA ASN A 10 -43.97 21.00 -4.72
C ASN A 10 -43.35 19.87 -3.89
N PRO A 11 -42.71 20.17 -2.75
CA PRO A 11 -42.03 19.15 -1.96
C PRO A 11 -42.98 18.08 -1.40
N GLY A 12 -44.29 18.36 -1.28
CA GLY A 12 -45.22 17.45 -0.62
C GLY A 12 -45.02 17.51 0.90
N ASN A 13 -44.92 16.37 1.58
CA ASN A 13 -44.72 16.33 3.03
C ASN A 13 -43.27 16.75 3.40
N PRO A 14 -43.08 17.93 4.04
CA PRO A 14 -41.75 18.48 4.35
C PRO A 14 -40.85 17.56 5.18
N VAL A 15 -41.45 16.63 5.92
CA VAL A 15 -40.73 15.63 6.73
C VAL A 15 -39.97 14.61 5.86
N PHE A 16 -40.47 14.32 4.64
CA PHE A 16 -39.93 13.29 3.76
C PHE A 16 -39.31 13.81 2.45
N SER A 17 -39.46 15.11 2.15
CA SER A 17 -38.98 15.66 0.88
C SER A 17 -37.48 15.96 0.86
N CYS A 18 -36.80 15.88 2.01
CA CYS A 18 -35.42 16.32 2.28
C CYS A 18 -34.75 17.07 1.12
N MET A 19 -35.11 18.35 0.98
CA MET A 19 -34.62 19.24 -0.07
C MET A 19 -33.19 19.76 0.16
N LEU A 20 -32.48 19.21 1.17
CA LEU A 20 -31.13 19.64 1.50
C LEU A 20 -30.13 19.08 0.47
N ASP A 21 -29.22 19.92 -0.01
CA ASP A 21 -28.11 19.44 -0.82
C ASP A 21 -27.24 18.54 0.06
N PRO A 22 -26.99 17.27 -0.32
CA PRO A 22 -26.08 16.42 0.43
C PRO A 22 -24.72 17.09 0.66
N LYS A 23 -24.26 17.97 -0.24
CA LYS A 23 -22.97 18.66 -0.09
C LYS A 23 -22.92 19.66 1.07
N THR A 24 -24.06 20.13 1.55
CA THR A 24 -24.13 21.03 2.71
C THR A 24 -24.26 20.28 4.03
N LEU A 25 -24.40 18.95 4.00
CA LEU A 25 -24.48 18.14 5.21
C LEU A 25 -23.09 17.94 5.81
N HIS A 26 -22.99 18.10 7.12
CA HIS A 26 -21.77 17.81 7.86
C HIS A 26 -21.64 16.31 8.10
N THR A 27 -20.46 15.77 7.83
CA THR A 27 -20.06 14.43 8.24
C THR A 27 -19.02 14.50 9.34
N THR A 28 -18.90 13.42 10.10
CA THR A 28 -17.92 13.29 11.20
C THR A 28 -16.48 13.43 10.70
N THR A 29 -16.20 13.03 9.45
CA THR A 29 -14.84 12.99 8.87
C THR A 29 -14.82 13.64 7.49
N SER A 30 -13.76 14.38 7.16
CA SER A 30 -13.59 15.00 5.83
C SER A 30 -13.52 13.99 4.68
N LEU A 31 -13.07 12.75 4.96
CA LEU A 31 -13.04 11.65 4.00
C LEU A 31 -14.41 10.99 3.77
N SER A 32 -15.38 11.16 4.68
CA SER A 32 -16.68 10.52 4.51
C SER A 32 -17.58 11.38 3.62
N LYS A 33 -18.17 10.73 2.62
CA LYS A 33 -19.04 11.40 1.66
C LYS A 33 -20.37 11.77 2.35
N PRO A 34 -20.77 13.05 2.35
CA PRO A 34 -22.03 13.43 2.94
C PRO A 34 -23.19 12.85 2.11
N LYS A 35 -24.13 12.21 2.82
CA LYS A 35 -25.30 11.53 2.24
C LYS A 35 -26.53 11.92 3.03
N MET A 36 -27.66 12.03 2.33
CA MET A 36 -28.96 12.20 2.97
C MET A 36 -29.29 10.97 3.80
N ILE A 37 -29.87 11.16 4.99
CA ILE A 37 -30.24 10.07 5.91
C ILE A 37 -31.21 9.06 5.26
N MET A 38 -32.15 9.53 4.42
CA MET A 38 -33.09 8.66 3.70
C MET A 38 -32.40 7.70 2.71
N TYR A 39 -31.19 8.01 2.27
CA TYR A 39 -30.40 7.20 1.34
C TYR A 39 -29.18 6.55 2.03
N LYS A 40 -29.16 6.50 3.38
CA LYS A 40 -28.08 5.86 4.13
C LYS A 40 -28.15 4.34 3.93
N THR A 41 -27.08 3.76 3.41
CA THR A 41 -26.92 2.31 3.18
C THR A 41 -25.96 1.72 4.21
N ASN A 42 -25.98 0.41 4.45
CA ASN A 42 -24.99 -0.24 5.34
C ASN A 42 -23.54 0.02 4.92
N SER A 43 -23.29 0.11 3.61
CA SER A 43 -21.96 0.45 3.08
C SER A 43 -21.50 1.87 3.41
N SER A 44 -22.41 2.78 3.80
CA SER A 44 -22.04 4.13 4.20
C SER A 44 -21.44 4.22 5.61
N ASN A 45 -21.51 3.14 6.41
CA ASN A 45 -20.90 3.09 7.73
C ASN A 45 -19.36 2.95 7.66
N TYR A 46 -18.83 2.42 6.55
CA TYR A 46 -17.38 2.32 6.36
C TYR A 46 -16.77 3.71 6.22
N GLY A 47 -15.81 4.04 7.09
CA GLY A 47 -15.15 5.35 7.11
C GLY A 47 -15.95 6.48 7.75
N GLU A 48 -17.10 6.20 8.37
CA GLU A 48 -17.90 7.19 9.10
C GLU A 48 -17.22 7.63 10.41
N PHE A 49 -16.44 6.75 11.03
CA PHE A 49 -15.76 7.02 12.29
C PHE A 49 -14.44 7.77 12.10
N LEU A 50 -14.19 8.73 13.00
CA LEU A 50 -12.89 9.38 13.11
C LEU A 50 -11.90 8.44 13.83
N PRO A 51 -10.69 8.26 13.30
CA PRO A 51 -9.65 7.54 14.03
C PRO A 51 -9.25 8.35 15.27
N MET A 52 -9.48 7.78 16.45
CA MET A 52 -9.02 8.35 17.72
C MET A 52 -7.73 7.65 18.16
N PRO A 53 -6.86 8.31 18.96
CA PRO A 53 -5.61 7.73 19.45
C PRO A 53 -5.74 6.34 20.07
N GLN A 54 -6.89 6.04 20.71
CA GLN A 54 -7.18 4.77 21.35
C GLN A 54 -7.38 3.61 20.37
N PHE A 55 -7.65 3.88 19.09
CA PHE A 55 -7.78 2.86 18.05
C PHE A 55 -6.43 2.48 17.41
N PHE A 56 -5.38 3.26 17.67
CA PHE A 56 -4.06 2.95 17.13
C PHE A 56 -3.38 1.87 17.96
N PRO A 57 -2.65 0.95 17.31
CA PRO A 57 -1.81 0.02 18.05
C PRO A 57 -0.70 0.78 18.79
N CYS A 58 -0.37 0.34 20.00
CA CYS A 58 0.74 0.91 20.77
C CYS A 58 2.11 0.67 20.11
N TYR A 59 2.20 -0.36 19.26
CA TYR A 59 3.42 -0.74 18.57
C TYR A 59 3.09 -1.28 17.19
N TYR A 60 3.88 -0.86 16.19
CA TYR A 60 3.77 -1.33 14.81
C TYR A 60 5.15 -1.70 14.29
N THR A 61 5.35 -2.97 13.99
CA THR A 61 6.55 -3.48 13.31
C THR A 61 6.26 -3.73 11.84
N PRO A 62 6.53 -2.75 10.95
CA PRO A 62 6.44 -3.01 9.53
C PRO A 62 7.45 -4.07 9.13
N ARG A 63 7.05 -4.98 8.24
CA ARG A 63 7.97 -5.91 7.60
C ARG A 63 8.66 -5.21 6.44
N GLU A 64 9.94 -4.90 6.61
CA GLU A 64 10.76 -4.36 5.52
C GLU A 64 11.15 -5.49 4.54
N GLN A 65 11.08 -5.19 3.24
CA GLN A 65 11.45 -6.12 2.17
C GLN A 65 12.51 -5.56 1.22
N VAL A 66 13.23 -4.49 1.62
CA VAL A 66 14.22 -3.81 0.77
C VAL A 66 15.35 -4.74 0.37
N PHE A 67 15.89 -5.52 1.30
CA PHE A 67 16.93 -6.50 0.98
C PHE A 67 16.45 -7.57 0.00
N SER A 68 15.28 -8.16 0.25
CA SER A 68 14.73 -9.22 -0.60
C SER A 68 14.31 -8.70 -1.98
N SER A 69 13.80 -7.46 -2.08
CA SER A 69 13.48 -6.84 -3.36
C SER A 69 14.74 -6.60 -4.19
N HIS A 70 15.84 -6.18 -3.55
CA HIS A 70 17.13 -6.03 -4.20
C HIS A 70 17.63 -7.36 -4.80
N ILE A 71 17.65 -8.44 -4.00
CA ILE A 71 18.04 -9.78 -4.49
C ILE A 71 17.16 -10.23 -5.67
N ARG A 72 15.85 -9.99 -5.58
CA ARG A 72 14.92 -10.36 -6.66
C ARG A 72 15.25 -9.68 -7.98
N VAL A 73 15.71 -8.43 -7.94
CA VAL A 73 16.12 -7.68 -9.14
C VAL A 73 17.44 -8.21 -9.72
N THR A 74 18.39 -8.63 -8.88
CA THR A 74 19.70 -9.12 -9.35
C THR A 74 19.64 -10.53 -9.95
N GLY A 75 18.50 -11.22 -9.85
CA GLY A 75 18.30 -12.55 -10.42
C GLY A 75 18.92 -13.68 -9.60
N PHE A 76 18.73 -14.91 -10.05
CA PHE A 76 19.25 -16.10 -9.38
C PHE A 76 20.74 -16.32 -9.67
N TYR A 77 21.49 -16.68 -8.64
CA TYR A 77 22.87 -17.13 -8.80
C TYR A 77 22.94 -18.33 -9.74
N GLN A 78 23.87 -18.29 -10.70
CA GLN A 78 24.18 -19.40 -11.59
C GLN A 78 25.61 -19.87 -11.35
N ASN A 79 25.79 -21.16 -11.09
CA ASN A 79 27.09 -21.74 -10.81
C ASN A 79 27.86 -22.09 -12.11
N ASN A 80 28.23 -21.08 -12.88
CA ASN A 80 28.86 -21.25 -14.20
C ASN A 80 30.39 -21.04 -14.16
N THR A 81 31.04 -21.25 -13.01
CA THR A 81 32.48 -21.02 -12.82
C THR A 81 33.29 -22.32 -12.91
N LEU A 82 34.55 -22.22 -13.34
CA LEU A 82 35.50 -23.34 -13.33
C LEU A 82 36.24 -23.41 -11.98
N ASN A 83 36.54 -24.63 -11.53
CA ASN A 83 37.39 -24.84 -10.36
C ASN A 83 38.84 -24.45 -10.71
N THR A 84 39.30 -23.32 -10.18
CA THR A 84 40.68 -22.81 -10.37
C THR A 84 41.55 -23.01 -9.13
N ALA A 85 41.02 -23.65 -8.08
CA ALA A 85 41.78 -23.90 -6.86
C ALA A 85 42.98 -24.83 -7.16
N PRO A 86 44.21 -24.46 -6.77
CA PRO A 86 45.36 -25.34 -6.92
C PRO A 86 45.22 -26.55 -6.02
N ASP A 87 45.65 -27.70 -6.51
CA ASP A 87 45.68 -28.94 -5.74
C ASP A 87 46.66 -28.80 -4.55
N ARG A 88 46.10 -28.87 -3.34
CA ARG A 88 46.86 -28.75 -2.07
C ARG A 88 47.49 -30.07 -1.63
N THR A 89 47.18 -31.18 -2.28
CA THR A 89 47.76 -32.50 -1.94
C THR A 89 49.15 -32.69 -2.55
N ARG A 90 49.49 -31.90 -3.57
CA ARG A 90 50.86 -31.82 -4.07
C ARG A 90 51.65 -30.88 -3.17
N THR A 91 52.48 -31.44 -2.30
CA THR A 91 53.64 -30.71 -1.78
C THR A 91 54.49 -30.36 -2.99
N LEU A 92 54.41 -29.12 -3.46
CA LEU A 92 55.34 -28.62 -4.47
C LEU A 92 56.69 -28.46 -3.77
N ASP A 93 57.50 -29.52 -3.77
CA ASP A 93 58.79 -29.53 -3.08
C ASP A 93 59.78 -28.51 -3.68
N PHE A 94 59.53 -28.01 -4.91
CA PHE A 94 60.33 -26.96 -5.54
C PHE A 94 59.49 -26.05 -6.47
N PRO A 95 59.45 -24.73 -6.27
CA PRO A 95 58.79 -23.78 -7.18
C PRO A 95 59.71 -23.34 -8.32
N ASN A 96 60.57 -24.25 -8.83
CA ASN A 96 61.48 -23.91 -9.92
C ASN A 96 60.94 -24.45 -11.24
N PHE A 97 59.92 -23.77 -11.78
CA PHE A 97 59.43 -24.02 -13.13
C PHE A 97 60.42 -23.42 -14.14
N GLN A 98 61.50 -24.16 -14.45
CA GLN A 98 62.35 -23.83 -15.57
C GLN A 98 61.61 -24.18 -16.86
N HIS A 99 61.03 -23.17 -17.50
CA HIS A 99 60.47 -23.31 -18.83
C HIS A 99 61.61 -23.20 -19.85
N THR A 100 62.07 -24.33 -20.37
CA THR A 100 63.01 -24.35 -21.50
C THR A 100 62.26 -24.04 -22.80
N LEU A 101 62.84 -23.17 -23.63
CA LEU A 101 62.37 -22.85 -24.98
C LEU A 101 62.52 -24.03 -25.94
#